data_AF-A0A382J325-F1
#
_entry.id   AF-A0A382J325-F1
#
_cell.length_a   1.000
_cell.length_b   1.000
_cell.length_c   1.000
_cell.angle_alpha   90.00
_cell.angle_beta   90.00
_cell.angle_gamma   90.00
#
_symmetry.space_group_name_H-M   'P 1'
#
loop_
_entity.id
_entity.type
_entity.pdbx_description
1 polymer ?
#
loop_
_entity_poly.entity_id
_entity_poly.type
_entity_poly.pdbx_seq_one_letter_code
_entity_poly.pdbx_strand_id
1 'polypeptide(L)'
;MFPGVAPFLIRCRQRDNDLFIVSHKTEFGHFDSTRTPLRGAALSWMESKGFFEKSRFGLAKENVFFAGTRSEKVEQIARLKLDIFIDDLEEVFAEEGFPPINKVLFNVKAEGQHHDLHCNNWSEIGQQMFGSMPDAEYKLLAQTLCREHIQSVTRLPGHGNSRVYRVLTDSATAYALKVYTDLVTDPRPRLRNEVRACNVLEHLGLTPRSVSHDQELNFALFEWIDGETPRTIEKSHIDQALTFAEKLKDLSENVGNDIPEASEACLSGVQLLSQVNERIQILGSTNNEELQKFLETTIKPLWEELQEWSAVNWPVSSFENELARSKQTLSPSDFGFHNVLQKRDNSLRFV
;
A
#
# COMPACT_ATOMS: atom_id res chain seq x y z
N MET A 1 11.54 -6.32 -0.51
CA MET A 1 11.00 -7.70 -0.43
C MET A 1 9.78 -7.74 -1.33
N PHE A 2 9.29 -8.89 -1.78
CA PHE A 2 7.99 -8.91 -2.46
C PHE A 2 6.87 -8.47 -1.47
N PRO A 3 5.88 -7.69 -1.91
CA PRO A 3 4.71 -7.37 -1.08
C PRO A 3 4.05 -8.66 -0.57
N GLY A 4 3.59 -8.64 0.68
CA GLY A 4 2.92 -9.78 1.32
C GLY A 4 3.84 -10.79 2.00
N VAL A 5 5.15 -10.83 1.70
CA VAL A 5 6.10 -11.74 2.36
C VAL A 5 6.21 -11.45 3.86
N ALA A 6 6.35 -10.18 4.25
CA ALA A 6 6.52 -9.84 5.67
C ALA A 6 5.31 -10.28 6.53
N PRO A 7 4.05 -10.00 6.14
CA PRO A 7 2.88 -10.60 6.79
C PRO A 7 2.93 -12.13 6.80
N PHE A 8 3.28 -12.78 5.69
CA PHE A 8 3.36 -14.24 5.61
C PHE A 8 4.34 -14.82 6.64
N LEU A 9 5.57 -14.30 6.70
CA LEU A 9 6.60 -14.78 7.63
C LEU A 9 6.20 -14.62 9.09
N ILE A 10 5.57 -13.48 9.44
CA ILE A 10 5.08 -13.26 10.80
C ILE A 10 3.95 -14.25 11.14
N ARG A 11 3.04 -14.51 10.20
CA ARG A 11 1.96 -15.50 10.38
C ARG A 11 2.48 -16.92 10.56
N CYS A 12 3.53 -17.31 9.82
CA CYS A 12 4.21 -18.60 10.01
C CYS A 12 4.72 -18.73 11.44
N ARG A 13 5.48 -17.73 11.89
CA ARG A 13 6.04 -17.73 13.24
C ARG A 13 4.98 -17.79 14.32
N GLN A 14 3.88 -17.04 14.18
CA GLN A 14 2.78 -17.04 15.16
C GLN A 14 2.07 -18.38 15.29
N ARG A 15 2.14 -19.21 14.26
CA ARG A 15 1.58 -20.55 14.22
C ARG A 15 2.59 -21.62 14.62
N ASP A 16 3.78 -21.21 15.07
CA ASP A 16 4.91 -22.08 15.38
C ASP A 16 5.31 -22.99 14.20
N ASN A 17 5.14 -22.49 12.96
CA ASN A 17 5.58 -23.21 11.77
C ASN A 17 7.11 -23.15 11.65
N ASP A 18 7.72 -24.30 11.36
CA ASP A 18 9.13 -24.36 10.97
C ASP A 18 9.33 -23.70 9.61
N LEU A 19 10.19 -22.69 9.56
CA LEU A 19 10.47 -21.92 8.36
C LEU A 19 11.92 -22.13 7.91
N PHE A 20 12.08 -22.41 6.63
CA PHE A 20 13.37 -22.59 5.96
C PHE A 20 13.42 -21.78 4.68
N ILE A 21 14.62 -21.32 4.31
CA ILE A 21 14.89 -20.72 3.00
C ILE A 21 15.88 -21.63 2.29
N VAL A 22 15.46 -22.24 1.18
CA VAL A 22 16.35 -23.05 0.33
C VAL A 22 16.51 -22.37 -1.02
N SER A 23 17.71 -21.86 -1.30
CA SER A 23 17.99 -21.10 -2.52
C SER A 23 19.04 -21.81 -3.37
N HIS A 24 18.74 -22.00 -4.66
CA HIS A 24 19.75 -22.34 -5.64
C HIS A 24 20.47 -21.05 -6.05
N LYS A 25 21.68 -20.85 -5.51
CA LYS A 25 22.49 -19.66 -5.76
C LYS A 25 23.96 -20.04 -5.77
N THR A 26 24.61 -19.81 -6.92
CA THR A 26 26.06 -19.91 -7.03
C THR A 26 26.72 -18.90 -6.09
N GLU A 27 27.90 -19.24 -5.57
CA GLU A 27 28.61 -18.34 -4.65
C GLU A 27 29.07 -17.06 -5.35
N PHE A 28 29.44 -17.14 -6.62
CA PHE A 28 29.85 -16.02 -7.47
C PHE A 28 28.99 -15.98 -8.75
N GLY A 29 28.79 -14.79 -9.30
CA GLY A 29 28.11 -14.61 -10.58
C GLY A 29 28.98 -15.09 -11.74
N HIS A 30 28.40 -15.82 -12.70
CA HIS A 30 29.14 -16.36 -13.86
C HIS A 30 29.82 -15.29 -14.72
N PHE A 31 29.29 -14.06 -14.73
CA PHE A 31 29.80 -12.93 -15.51
C PHE A 31 30.21 -11.74 -14.63
N ASP A 32 30.36 -11.95 -13.32
CA ASP A 32 30.70 -10.88 -12.38
C ASP A 32 32.21 -10.73 -12.20
N SER A 33 32.78 -9.73 -12.87
CA SER A 33 34.21 -9.38 -12.75
C SER A 33 34.60 -8.92 -11.34
N THR A 34 33.64 -8.49 -10.52
CA THR A 34 33.87 -8.05 -9.14
C THR A 34 33.96 -9.22 -8.15
N ARG A 35 33.57 -10.44 -8.58
CA ARG A 35 33.48 -11.65 -7.76
C ARG A 35 32.72 -11.42 -6.45
N THR A 36 31.59 -10.71 -6.51
CA THR A 36 30.76 -10.47 -5.34
C THR A 36 30.23 -11.80 -4.79
N PRO A 37 30.46 -12.13 -3.50
CA PRO A 37 29.91 -13.33 -2.88
C PRO A 37 28.39 -13.22 -2.72
N LEU A 38 27.63 -13.82 -3.64
CA LEU A 38 26.17 -13.67 -3.73
C LEU A 38 25.44 -14.23 -2.52
N ARG A 39 25.94 -15.33 -1.94
CA ARG A 39 25.38 -15.95 -0.72
C ARG A 39 25.57 -15.02 0.49
N GLY A 40 26.75 -14.42 0.63
CA GLY A 40 27.04 -13.43 1.66
C GLY A 40 26.17 -12.19 1.51
N ALA A 41 26.06 -11.65 0.28
CA ALA A 41 25.19 -10.52 0.00
C ALA A 41 23.72 -10.80 0.32
N ALA A 42 23.22 -12.00 -0.01
CA ALA A 42 21.86 -12.42 0.33
C ALA A 42 21.63 -12.49 1.84
N LEU A 43 22.57 -13.05 2.61
CA LEU A 43 22.49 -13.09 4.07
C LEU A 43 22.53 -11.69 4.68
N SER A 44 23.44 -10.82 4.23
CA SER A 44 23.51 -9.43 4.68
C SER A 44 22.22 -8.66 4.36
N TRP A 45 21.61 -8.91 3.20
CA TRP A 45 20.33 -8.33 2.83
C TRP A 45 19.21 -8.83 3.75
N MET A 46 19.11 -10.15 4.00
CA MET A 46 18.14 -10.73 4.93
C MET A 46 18.30 -10.16 6.35
N GLU A 47 19.55 -10.00 6.81
CA GLU A 47 19.89 -9.41 8.09
C GLU A 47 19.45 -7.93 8.16
N SER A 48 19.72 -7.14 7.12
CA SER A 48 19.23 -5.76 7.01
C SER A 48 17.70 -5.62 6.98
N LYS A 49 17.02 -6.71 6.62
CA LYS A 49 15.56 -6.83 6.61
C LYS A 49 15.01 -7.49 7.87
N GLY A 50 15.84 -7.81 8.87
CA GLY A 50 15.39 -8.36 10.15
C GLY A 50 14.83 -9.79 10.06
N PHE A 51 15.21 -10.59 9.05
CA PHE A 51 14.84 -12.02 8.98
C PHE A 51 15.20 -12.77 10.26
N PHE A 52 16.39 -12.48 10.79
CA PHE A 52 16.94 -13.18 11.95
C PHE A 52 16.57 -12.52 13.30
N GLU A 53 15.82 -11.41 13.27
CA GLU A 53 15.42 -10.72 14.50
C GLU A 53 14.24 -11.44 15.16
N LYS A 54 14.43 -11.88 16.41
CA LYS A 54 13.36 -12.47 17.23
C LYS A 54 12.19 -11.51 17.48
N SER A 55 12.36 -10.20 17.33
CA SER A 55 11.26 -9.24 17.43
C SER A 55 10.44 -9.12 16.14
N ARG A 56 10.97 -9.58 15.00
CA ARG A 56 10.34 -9.47 13.69
C ARG A 56 9.96 -10.84 13.14
N PHE A 57 10.78 -11.43 12.27
CA PHE A 57 10.46 -12.70 11.60
C PHE A 57 10.94 -13.93 12.37
N GLY A 58 12.01 -13.81 13.18
CA GLY A 58 12.51 -14.88 14.04
C GLY A 58 13.03 -16.12 13.30
N LEU A 59 13.40 -15.99 12.02
CA LEU A 59 14.02 -17.08 11.26
C LEU A 59 15.41 -17.39 11.83
N ALA A 60 15.72 -18.67 12.03
CA ALA A 60 17.06 -19.09 12.43
C ALA A 60 18.03 -18.96 11.24
N LYS A 61 19.23 -18.41 11.45
CA LYS A 61 20.19 -18.19 10.34
C LYS A 61 20.68 -19.51 9.73
N GLU A 62 20.75 -20.54 10.56
CA GLU A 62 21.02 -21.93 10.21
C GLU A 62 19.92 -22.59 9.35
N ASN A 63 18.72 -22.02 9.30
CA ASN A 63 17.63 -22.49 8.44
C ASN A 63 17.69 -21.92 7.01
N VAL A 64 18.77 -21.20 6.67
CA VAL A 64 19.02 -20.68 5.33
C VAL A 64 20.06 -21.54 4.63
N PHE A 65 19.63 -22.27 3.60
CA PHE A 65 20.44 -23.19 2.83
C PHE A 65 20.69 -22.65 1.42
N PHE A 66 21.95 -22.72 0.98
CA PHE A 66 22.33 -22.41 -0.39
C PHE A 66 22.82 -23.66 -1.10
N ALA A 67 22.18 -24.00 -2.21
CA ALA A 67 22.59 -25.07 -3.11
C ALA A 67 23.34 -24.49 -4.32
N GLY A 68 24.37 -25.19 -4.79
CA GLY A 68 25.14 -24.85 -5.98
C GLY A 68 24.48 -25.31 -7.28
N THR A 69 23.65 -26.34 -7.21
CA THR A 69 22.84 -26.84 -8.34
C THR A 69 21.37 -27.00 -7.96
N ARG A 70 20.52 -27.23 -8.97
CA ARG A 70 19.09 -27.52 -8.75
C ARG A 70 18.89 -28.88 -8.07
N SER A 71 19.61 -29.91 -8.51
CA SER A 71 19.58 -31.23 -7.87
C SER A 71 19.97 -31.16 -6.38
N GLU A 72 21.03 -30.42 -6.03
CA GLU A 72 21.40 -30.17 -4.63
C GLU A 72 20.31 -29.45 -3.83
N LYS A 73 19.59 -28.49 -4.45
CA LYS A 73 18.45 -27.80 -3.83
C LYS A 73 17.36 -28.80 -3.49
N VAL A 74 17.04 -29.69 -4.43
CA VAL A 74 16.01 -30.73 -4.26
C VAL A 74 16.39 -31.76 -3.20
N GLU A 75 17.65 -32.21 -3.18
CA GLU A 75 18.15 -33.05 -2.09
C GLU A 75 17.99 -32.39 -0.72
N GLN A 76 18.29 -31.08 -0.63
CA GLN A 76 18.12 -30.34 0.62
C GLN A 76 16.64 -30.24 1.02
N ILE A 77 15.74 -29.95 0.08
CA ILE A 77 14.28 -29.93 0.33
C ILE A 77 13.81 -31.29 0.86
N ALA A 78 14.24 -32.38 0.24
CA ALA A 78 13.90 -33.74 0.68
C ALA A 78 14.42 -34.07 2.09
N ARG A 79 15.61 -33.60 2.46
CA ARG A 79 16.19 -33.79 3.81
C ARG A 79 15.41 -33.05 4.89
N LEU A 80 14.84 -31.90 4.58
CA LEU A 80 14.09 -31.06 5.52
C LEU A 80 12.70 -31.61 5.87
N LYS A 81 12.15 -32.55 5.07
CA LYS A 81 10.84 -33.18 5.30
C LYS A 81 9.71 -32.17 5.51
N LEU A 82 9.61 -31.21 4.59
CA LEU A 82 8.63 -30.13 4.63
C LEU A 82 7.23 -30.62 4.24
N ASP A 83 6.19 -29.95 4.73
CA ASP A 83 4.82 -30.17 4.28
C ASP A 83 4.51 -29.42 2.98
N ILE A 84 5.08 -28.22 2.84
CA ILE A 84 4.83 -27.27 1.75
C ILE A 84 6.16 -26.69 1.27
N PHE A 85 6.31 -26.53 -0.04
CA PHE A 85 7.42 -25.78 -0.63
C PHE A 85 6.92 -24.75 -1.65
N ILE A 86 7.40 -23.52 -1.52
CA ILE A 86 7.01 -22.37 -2.35
C ILE A 86 8.22 -22.00 -3.20
N ASP A 87 8.04 -21.95 -4.51
CA ASP A 87 9.10 -21.59 -5.45
C ASP A 87 8.55 -20.76 -6.62
N ASP A 88 9.39 -19.92 -7.22
CA ASP A 88 9.04 -19.16 -8.41
C ASP A 88 9.34 -19.91 -9.72
N LEU A 89 10.12 -20.99 -9.64
CA LEU A 89 10.55 -21.79 -10.78
C LEU A 89 9.89 -23.18 -10.78
N GLU A 90 9.01 -23.40 -11.76
CA GLU A 90 8.34 -24.69 -11.98
C GLU A 90 9.34 -25.83 -12.20
N GLU A 91 10.50 -25.55 -12.80
CA GLU A 91 11.51 -26.57 -13.10
C GLU A 91 12.15 -27.15 -11.83
N VAL A 92 12.02 -26.47 -10.68
CA VAL A 92 12.42 -27.05 -9.38
C VAL A 92 11.49 -28.21 -9.02
N PHE A 93 10.19 -28.06 -9.28
CA PHE A 93 9.20 -29.12 -9.03
C PHE A 93 9.29 -30.27 -10.03
N ALA A 94 9.77 -30.00 -11.24
CA ALA A 94 9.97 -31.00 -12.30
C ALA A 94 11.29 -31.78 -12.17
N GLU A 95 12.22 -31.33 -11.32
CA GLU A 95 13.52 -31.97 -11.12
C GLU A 95 13.36 -33.38 -10.55
N GLU A 96 14.16 -34.31 -11.06
CA GLU A 96 14.14 -35.70 -10.59
C GLU A 96 14.48 -35.77 -9.08
N GLY A 97 13.70 -36.57 -8.35
CA GLY A 97 13.88 -36.72 -6.90
C GLY A 97 13.17 -35.66 -6.06
N PHE A 98 12.38 -34.77 -6.65
CA PHE A 98 11.54 -33.84 -5.88
C PHE A 98 10.56 -34.62 -4.98
N PRO A 99 10.52 -34.34 -3.66
CA PRO A 99 9.71 -35.12 -2.72
C PRO A 99 8.20 -34.87 -2.93
N PRO A 100 7.33 -35.83 -2.55
CA PRO A 100 5.88 -35.71 -2.71
C PRO A 100 5.27 -34.81 -1.62
N ILE A 101 5.56 -33.51 -1.71
CA ILE A 101 5.10 -32.45 -0.78
C ILE A 101 4.23 -31.44 -1.54
N ASN A 102 3.46 -30.62 -0.82
CA ASN A 102 2.58 -29.64 -1.47
C ASN A 102 3.41 -28.52 -2.11
N LYS A 103 3.24 -28.32 -3.43
CA LYS A 103 4.01 -27.38 -4.25
C LYS A 103 3.18 -26.15 -4.57
N VAL A 104 3.69 -24.99 -4.18
CA VAL A 104 3.08 -23.70 -4.47
C VAL A 104 3.97 -22.94 -5.45
N LEU A 105 3.50 -22.77 -6.68
CA LEU A 105 4.15 -21.93 -7.68
C LEU A 105 3.82 -20.46 -7.40
N PHE A 106 4.84 -19.66 -7.10
CA PHE A 106 4.75 -18.21 -7.03
C PHE A 106 5.16 -17.60 -8.37
N ASN A 107 4.20 -17.34 -9.26
CA ASN A 107 4.49 -16.78 -10.58
C ASN A 107 3.33 -15.93 -11.10
N VAL A 108 3.60 -15.05 -12.06
CA VAL A 108 2.55 -14.28 -12.77
C VAL A 108 1.82 -15.17 -13.77
N LYS A 109 2.50 -16.19 -14.32
CA LYS A 109 1.95 -17.15 -15.28
C LYS A 109 2.21 -18.57 -14.82
N ALA A 110 1.20 -19.43 -15.01
CA ALA A 110 1.35 -20.87 -14.90
C ALA A 110 1.38 -21.48 -16.31
N GLU A 111 2.50 -22.06 -16.70
CA GLU A 111 2.65 -22.78 -17.99
C GLU A 111 2.91 -24.29 -17.77
N GLY A 112 3.12 -24.73 -16.52
CA GLY A 112 3.41 -26.12 -16.14
C GLY A 112 2.27 -26.83 -15.41
N GLN A 113 2.48 -28.12 -15.13
CA GLN A 113 1.56 -28.99 -14.38
C GLN A 113 2.26 -29.69 -13.19
N HIS A 114 3.43 -29.19 -12.79
CA HIS A 114 4.23 -29.79 -11.72
C HIS A 114 3.93 -29.18 -10.34
N HIS A 115 3.04 -28.19 -10.22
CA HIS A 115 2.59 -27.60 -8.95
C HIS A 115 1.17 -28.03 -8.57
N ASP A 116 0.82 -27.89 -7.29
CA ASP A 116 -0.51 -28.18 -6.76
C ASP A 116 -1.36 -26.90 -6.62
N LEU A 117 -0.70 -25.77 -6.37
CA LEU A 117 -1.32 -24.45 -6.24
C LEU A 117 -0.48 -23.40 -6.96
N HIS A 118 -1.14 -22.48 -7.65
CA HIS A 118 -0.52 -21.33 -8.29
C HIS A 118 -1.05 -20.04 -7.65
N CYS A 119 -0.13 -19.15 -7.26
CA CYS A 119 -0.46 -17.83 -6.71
C CYS A 119 0.46 -16.78 -7.33
N ASN A 120 -0.07 -15.60 -7.63
CA ASN A 120 0.72 -14.52 -8.25
C ASN A 120 1.21 -13.45 -7.26
N ASN A 121 0.85 -13.58 -5.98
CA ASN A 121 1.27 -12.69 -4.91
C ASN A 121 1.30 -13.43 -3.55
N TRP A 122 2.08 -12.91 -2.60
CA TRP A 122 2.25 -13.55 -1.29
C TRP A 122 1.03 -13.39 -0.37
N SER A 123 0.20 -12.37 -0.58
CA SER A 123 -1.05 -12.22 0.17
C SER A 123 -2.02 -13.37 -0.14
N GLU A 124 -2.10 -13.79 -1.40
CA GLU A 124 -2.87 -14.96 -1.84
C GLU A 124 -2.29 -16.26 -1.27
N ILE A 125 -0.97 -16.44 -1.32
CA ILE A 125 -0.31 -17.60 -0.68
C ILE A 125 -0.69 -17.65 0.82
N GLY A 126 -0.57 -16.52 1.53
CA GLY A 126 -0.96 -16.45 2.93
C GLY A 126 -2.45 -16.74 3.17
N GLN A 127 -3.33 -16.33 2.26
CA GLN A 127 -4.75 -16.63 2.35
C GLN A 127 -5.05 -18.12 2.12
N GLN A 128 -4.40 -18.74 1.14
CA GLN A 128 -4.58 -20.17 0.84
C GLN A 128 -4.02 -21.05 1.98
N MET A 129 -2.90 -20.65 2.58
CA MET A 129 -2.26 -21.42 3.65
C MET A 129 -2.92 -21.22 5.02
N PHE A 130 -3.36 -20.01 5.33
CA PHE A 130 -3.76 -19.63 6.70
C PHE A 130 -5.16 -19.05 6.82
N GLY A 131 -5.88 -18.89 5.70
CA GLY A 131 -7.18 -18.22 5.65
C GLY A 131 -7.09 -16.70 5.85
N SER A 132 -8.26 -16.09 6.03
CA SER A 132 -8.39 -14.65 6.34
C SER A 132 -7.68 -14.30 7.65
N MET A 133 -7.04 -13.13 7.68
CA MET A 133 -6.36 -12.62 8.87
C MET A 133 -7.39 -12.15 9.93
N PRO A 134 -7.45 -12.77 11.12
CA PRO A 134 -8.28 -12.30 12.23
C PRO A 134 -7.66 -11.09 12.94
N ASP A 135 -8.47 -10.34 13.70
CA ASP A 135 -8.03 -9.15 14.46
C ASP A 135 -6.85 -9.42 15.41
N ALA A 136 -6.74 -10.63 15.95
CA ALA A 136 -5.62 -11.05 16.79
C ALA A 136 -4.27 -11.00 16.05
N GLU A 137 -4.24 -11.35 14.77
CA GLU A 137 -3.02 -11.27 13.96
C GLU A 137 -2.69 -9.82 13.60
N TYR A 138 -3.71 -9.01 13.29
CA TYR A 138 -3.53 -7.56 13.12
C TYR A 138 -2.96 -6.90 14.37
N LYS A 139 -3.39 -7.32 15.57
CA LYS A 139 -2.82 -6.87 16.84
C LYS A 139 -1.32 -7.17 16.92
N LEU A 140 -0.91 -8.39 16.61
CA LEU A 140 0.51 -8.75 16.66
C LEU A 140 1.34 -8.00 15.60
N LEU A 141 0.81 -7.82 14.39
CA LEU A 141 1.46 -7.03 13.35
C LEU A 141 1.55 -5.54 13.74
N ALA A 142 0.50 -4.98 14.33
CA ALA A 142 0.51 -3.62 14.84
C ALA A 142 1.51 -3.46 16.01
N GLN A 143 1.73 -4.50 16.80
CA GLN A 143 2.67 -4.48 17.91
C GLN A 143 4.12 -4.27 17.46
N THR A 144 4.49 -4.65 16.23
CA THR A 144 5.84 -4.38 15.69
C THR A 144 6.07 -2.91 15.39
N LEU A 145 4.99 -2.12 15.28
CA LEU A 145 5.00 -0.68 15.04
C LEU A 145 4.82 0.13 16.33
N CYS A 146 4.08 -0.41 17.28
CA CYS A 146 3.74 0.27 18.52
C CYS A 146 4.80 -0.01 19.59
N ARG A 147 5.37 1.06 20.17
CA ARG A 147 6.34 0.95 21.28
C ARG A 147 5.69 0.47 22.57
N GLU A 148 4.42 0.79 22.75
CA GLU A 148 3.64 0.42 23.91
C GLU A 148 2.94 -0.92 23.67
N HIS A 149 2.69 -1.66 24.75
CA HIS A 149 1.94 -2.89 24.63
C HIS A 149 0.50 -2.58 24.23
N ILE A 150 0.05 -3.24 23.16
CA ILE A 150 -1.30 -3.10 22.63
C ILE A 150 -2.22 -3.98 23.47
N GLN A 151 -3.24 -3.36 24.07
CA GLN A 151 -4.31 -4.05 24.76
C GLN A 151 -5.27 -4.68 23.77
N SER A 152 -5.75 -3.92 22.78
CA SER A 152 -6.73 -4.38 21.79
C SER A 152 -6.59 -3.70 20.44
N VAL A 153 -7.08 -4.39 19.41
CA VAL A 153 -7.26 -3.87 18.05
C VAL A 153 -8.68 -4.19 17.63
N THR A 154 -9.40 -3.20 17.13
CA THR A 154 -10.80 -3.34 16.72
C THR A 154 -11.00 -2.73 15.35
N ARG A 155 -11.49 -3.53 14.40
CA ARG A 155 -11.77 -3.05 13.04
C ARG A 155 -12.90 -2.03 13.04
N LEU A 156 -12.71 -0.93 12.31
CA LEU A 156 -13.75 0.05 12.05
C LEU A 156 -14.48 -0.26 10.73
N PRO A 157 -15.78 0.01 10.63
CA PRO A 157 -16.50 -0.01 9.35
C PRO A 157 -15.96 1.11 8.44
N GLY A 158 -15.79 0.85 7.14
CA GLY A 158 -15.23 1.84 6.22
C GLY A 158 -14.78 1.28 4.87
N HIS A 159 -14.38 2.19 3.96
CA HIS A 159 -14.26 1.96 2.51
C HIS A 159 -12.83 1.69 1.98
N GLY A 160 -12.78 1.21 0.73
CA GLY A 160 -11.78 0.30 0.14
C GLY A 160 -10.34 0.76 -0.14
N ASN A 161 -9.91 1.94 0.30
CA ASN A 161 -8.51 2.40 0.10
C ASN A 161 -7.54 1.85 1.16
N SER A 162 -8.04 1.62 2.38
CA SER A 162 -7.32 0.96 3.47
C SER A 162 -8.32 0.38 4.47
N ARG A 163 -7.90 -0.63 5.22
CA ARG A 163 -8.64 -1.09 6.40
C ARG A 163 -8.17 -0.30 7.61
N VAL A 164 -9.10 0.28 8.35
CA VAL A 164 -8.79 1.08 9.54
C VAL A 164 -9.17 0.29 10.79
N TYR A 165 -8.28 0.30 11.77
CA TYR A 165 -8.49 -0.30 13.07
C TYR A 165 -8.20 0.73 14.17
N ARG A 166 -9.01 0.69 15.23
CA ARG A 166 -8.68 1.38 16.47
C ARG A 166 -7.75 0.48 17.29
N VAL A 167 -6.58 0.99 17.65
CA VAL A 167 -5.63 0.34 18.53
C VAL A 167 -5.70 1.01 19.89
N LEU A 168 -5.85 0.24 20.96
CA LEU A 168 -5.79 0.72 22.34
C LEU A 168 -4.61 0.07 23.05
N THR A 169 -3.81 0.86 23.73
CA THR A 169 -2.65 0.41 24.52
C THR A 169 -2.98 0.28 26.00
N ASP A 170 -2.11 -0.38 26.76
CA ASP A 170 -2.26 -0.50 28.21
C ASP A 170 -2.18 0.85 28.96
N SER A 171 -1.58 1.87 28.35
CA SER A 171 -1.57 3.24 28.88
C SER A 171 -2.86 4.02 28.60
N ALA A 172 -3.86 3.37 28.01
CA ALA A 172 -5.09 3.97 27.49
C ALA A 172 -4.88 4.95 26.31
N THR A 173 -3.68 4.98 25.71
CA THR A 173 -3.45 5.73 24.47
C THR A 173 -4.07 4.99 23.29
N ALA A 174 -4.79 5.72 22.44
CA ALA A 174 -5.41 5.19 21.23
C ALA A 174 -4.68 5.63 19.96
N TYR A 175 -4.66 4.76 18.95
CA TYR A 175 -4.14 5.03 17.62
C TYR A 175 -5.11 4.55 16.53
N ALA A 176 -5.01 5.15 15.35
CA ALA A 176 -5.61 4.64 14.13
C ALA A 176 -4.56 3.83 13.36
N LEU A 177 -4.74 2.52 13.27
CA LEU A 177 -3.95 1.65 12.40
C LEU A 177 -4.59 1.62 11.02
N LYS A 178 -3.86 2.06 10.00
CA LYS A 178 -4.23 1.88 8.59
C LYS A 178 -3.43 0.74 7.99
N VAL A 179 -4.15 -0.21 7.41
CA VAL A 179 -3.62 -1.33 6.63
C VAL A 179 -3.97 -1.10 5.17
N TYR A 180 -2.96 -0.86 4.35
CA TYR A 180 -3.15 -0.54 2.94
C TYR A 180 -3.24 -1.82 2.09
N THR A 181 -3.91 -1.70 0.94
CA THR A 181 -4.02 -2.79 -0.05
C THR A 181 -2.65 -3.27 -0.51
N ASP A 182 -2.53 -4.56 -0.82
CA ASP A 182 -1.30 -5.14 -1.35
C ASP A 182 -0.85 -4.38 -2.62
N LEU A 183 0.44 -4.04 -2.70
CA LEU A 183 1.02 -3.26 -3.79
C LEU A 183 0.99 -4.00 -5.14
N VAL A 184 0.86 -5.33 -5.14
CA VAL A 184 0.65 -6.11 -6.37
C VAL A 184 -0.76 -5.84 -6.93
N THR A 185 -1.76 -5.66 -6.05
CA THR A 185 -3.14 -5.34 -6.46
C THR A 185 -3.34 -3.86 -6.74
N ASP A 186 -2.73 -2.99 -5.93
CA ASP A 186 -2.78 -1.53 -6.09
C ASP A 186 -1.36 -0.94 -5.95
N PRO A 187 -0.65 -0.67 -7.07
CA PRO A 187 0.75 -0.24 -7.04
C PRO A 187 0.95 1.19 -6.51
N ARG A 188 -0.13 1.93 -6.24
CA ARG A 188 -0.03 3.30 -5.73
C ARG A 188 0.63 3.27 -4.34
N PRO A 189 1.64 4.11 -4.08
CA PRO A 189 2.37 4.13 -2.82
C PRO A 189 1.60 4.89 -1.72
N ARG A 190 0.36 4.45 -1.42
CA ARG A 190 -0.61 5.14 -0.56
C ARG A 190 -0.06 5.42 0.84
N LEU A 191 0.53 4.40 1.48
CA LEU A 191 1.20 4.55 2.78
C LEU A 191 2.22 5.68 2.74
N ARG A 192 3.14 5.64 1.77
CA ARG A 192 4.23 6.61 1.67
C ARG A 192 3.67 8.02 1.46
N ASN A 193 2.68 8.17 0.58
CA ASN A 193 2.08 9.47 0.27
C ASN A 193 1.37 10.04 1.50
N GLU A 194 0.58 9.24 2.20
CA GLU A 194 -0.19 9.69 3.37
C GLU A 194 0.72 10.01 4.57
N VAL A 195 1.69 9.15 4.89
CA VAL A 195 2.69 9.43 5.93
C VAL A 195 3.45 10.72 5.62
N ARG A 196 3.86 10.89 4.37
CA ARG A 196 4.58 12.09 3.95
C ARG A 196 3.72 13.35 4.06
N ALA A 197 2.47 13.28 3.62
CA ALA A 197 1.53 14.39 3.74
C ALA A 197 1.31 14.78 5.21
N CYS A 198 1.06 13.79 6.08
CA CYS A 198 0.88 14.03 7.51
C CYS A 198 2.12 14.66 8.15
N ASN A 199 3.34 14.23 7.78
CA ASN A 199 4.58 14.81 8.30
C ASN A 199 4.77 16.27 7.84
N VAL A 200 4.46 16.57 6.58
CA VAL A 200 4.54 17.94 6.04
C VAL A 200 3.54 18.87 6.74
N LEU A 201 2.34 18.35 7.04
CA LEU A 201 1.23 19.12 7.63
C LEU A 201 1.22 19.10 9.17
N GLU A 202 2.10 18.34 9.81
CA GLU A 202 2.09 18.09 11.27
C GLU A 202 2.08 19.41 12.07
N HIS A 203 2.90 20.38 11.66
CA HIS A 203 3.03 21.68 12.32
C HIS A 203 1.74 22.53 12.29
N LEU A 204 0.81 22.24 11.38
CA LEU A 204 -0.48 22.93 11.31
C LEU A 204 -1.44 22.46 12.42
N GLY A 205 -1.25 21.25 12.95
CA GLY A 205 -2.14 20.64 13.93
C GLY A 205 -3.54 20.31 13.40
N LEU A 206 -3.72 20.30 12.08
CA LEU A 206 -5.02 20.12 11.40
C LEU A 206 -5.25 18.71 10.84
N THR A 207 -4.20 17.91 10.68
CA THR A 207 -4.27 16.51 10.21
C THR A 207 -3.76 15.56 11.30
N PRO A 208 -4.07 14.25 11.27
CA PRO A 208 -3.48 13.29 12.20
C PRO A 208 -1.95 13.30 12.13
N ARG A 209 -1.30 13.19 13.27
CA ARG A 209 0.15 12.96 13.30
C ARG A 209 0.48 11.52 12.88
N SER A 210 1.50 11.34 12.05
CA SER A 210 2.07 10.01 11.78
C SER A 210 2.89 9.55 12.99
N VAL A 211 2.55 8.40 13.56
CA VAL A 211 3.23 7.87 14.77
C VAL A 211 4.36 6.92 14.39
N SER A 212 4.08 5.96 13.51
CA SER A 212 5.04 4.98 13.01
C SER A 212 4.49 4.25 11.79
N HIS A 213 5.35 3.67 10.95
CA HIS A 213 4.93 2.88 9.79
C HIS A 213 5.97 1.81 9.44
N ASP A 214 5.54 0.75 8.76
CA ASP A 214 6.40 -0.31 8.22
C ASP A 214 6.02 -0.52 6.76
N GLN A 215 6.98 -0.25 5.88
CA GLN A 215 6.80 -0.33 4.42
C GLN A 215 6.69 -1.76 3.91
N GLU A 216 7.31 -2.74 4.59
CA GLU A 216 7.24 -4.15 4.19
C GLU A 216 5.90 -4.77 4.62
N LEU A 217 5.33 -4.32 5.74
CA LEU A 217 3.95 -4.66 6.13
C LEU A 217 2.89 -3.87 5.36
N ASN A 218 3.26 -2.71 4.84
CA ASN A 218 2.35 -1.71 4.28
C ASN A 218 1.30 -1.24 5.31
N PHE A 219 1.73 -1.00 6.55
CA PHE A 219 0.91 -0.60 7.70
C PHE A 219 1.42 0.73 8.29
N ALA A 220 0.52 1.58 8.78
CA ALA A 220 0.86 2.81 9.48
C ALA A 220 -0.03 3.04 10.72
N LEU A 221 0.57 3.55 11.79
CA LEU A 221 -0.11 4.06 12.97
C LEU A 221 -0.15 5.58 12.92
N PHE A 222 -1.35 6.13 13.08
CA PHE A 222 -1.61 7.56 13.19
C PHE A 222 -2.22 7.89 14.55
N GLU A 223 -2.14 9.16 14.93
CA GLU A 223 -2.88 9.72 16.05
C GLU A 223 -4.36 9.36 15.98
N TRP A 224 -4.93 8.88 17.09
CA TRP A 224 -6.37 8.76 17.20
C TRP A 224 -7.01 10.13 17.43
N ILE A 225 -7.96 10.49 16.57
CA ILE A 225 -8.75 11.71 16.73
C ILE A 225 -10.07 11.35 17.39
N ASP A 226 -10.29 11.84 18.61
CA ASP A 226 -11.60 11.76 19.28
C ASP A 226 -12.53 12.85 18.73
N GLY A 227 -13.27 12.50 17.69
CA GLY A 227 -14.22 13.37 17.01
C GLY A 227 -15.20 12.60 16.13
N GLU A 228 -16.24 13.27 15.68
CA GLU A 228 -17.29 12.70 14.83
C GLU A 228 -17.40 13.47 13.51
N THR A 229 -17.82 12.79 12.45
CA THR A 229 -18.13 13.46 11.18
C THR A 229 -19.32 14.40 11.37
N PRO A 230 -19.22 15.69 11.00
CA PRO A 230 -20.31 16.65 11.19
C PRO A 230 -21.51 16.25 10.32
N ARG A 231 -22.69 16.09 10.94
CA ARG A 231 -23.93 15.71 10.23
C ARG A 231 -24.60 16.89 9.54
N THR A 232 -24.42 18.08 10.10
CA THR A 232 -24.97 19.33 9.55
C THR A 232 -23.81 20.29 9.36
N ILE A 233 -23.69 20.79 8.13
CA ILE A 233 -22.64 21.74 7.78
C ILE A 233 -23.15 23.14 8.07
N GLU A 234 -22.31 23.91 8.75
CA GLU A 234 -22.62 25.25 9.22
C GLU A 234 -21.54 26.19 8.68
N LYS A 235 -21.77 27.50 8.77
CA LYS A 235 -20.80 28.50 8.33
C LYS A 235 -19.43 28.32 8.99
N SER A 236 -19.40 28.02 10.28
CA SER A 236 -18.17 27.76 11.04
C SER A 236 -17.34 26.60 10.50
N HIS A 237 -18.00 25.57 9.94
CA HIS A 237 -17.33 24.43 9.31
C HIS A 237 -16.68 24.84 7.98
N ILE A 238 -17.38 25.64 7.18
CA ILE A 238 -16.87 26.18 5.91
C ILE A 238 -15.69 27.11 6.18
N ASP A 239 -15.81 28.01 7.17
CA ASP A 239 -14.74 28.93 7.55
C ASP A 239 -13.45 28.17 7.93
N GLN A 240 -13.57 27.11 8.73
CA GLN A 240 -12.42 26.26 9.09
C GLN A 240 -11.82 25.50 7.89
N ALA A 241 -12.66 25.02 6.97
CA ALA A 241 -12.19 24.37 5.74
C ALA A 241 -11.45 25.35 4.81
N LEU A 242 -11.93 26.58 4.69
CA LEU A 242 -11.26 27.65 3.95
C LEU A 242 -9.92 28.01 4.59
N THR A 243 -9.87 28.18 5.91
CA THR A 243 -8.60 28.42 6.63
C THR A 243 -7.60 27.28 6.41
N PHE A 244 -8.05 26.03 6.30
CA PHE A 244 -7.16 24.92 5.97
C PHE A 244 -6.64 25.03 4.53
N ALA A 245 -7.50 25.34 3.55
CA ALA A 245 -7.09 25.53 2.16
C ALA A 245 -6.09 26.70 1.99
N GLU A 246 -6.28 27.79 2.71
CA GLU A 246 -5.35 28.93 2.76
C GLU A 246 -3.98 28.49 3.30
N LYS A 247 -3.94 27.75 4.41
CA LYS A 247 -2.69 27.20 4.96
C LYS A 247 -1.97 26.26 4.00
N LEU A 248 -2.70 25.44 3.25
CA LEU A 248 -2.11 24.60 2.20
C LEU A 248 -1.50 25.43 1.07
N LYS A 249 -2.16 26.54 0.71
CA LYS A 249 -1.65 27.49 -0.28
C LYS A 249 -0.37 28.16 0.20
N ASP A 250 -0.35 28.70 1.41
CA ASP A 250 0.84 29.33 1.99
C ASP A 250 2.02 28.34 2.10
N LEU A 251 1.71 27.10 2.49
CA LEU A 251 2.72 26.05 2.59
C LEU A 251 3.29 25.70 1.21
N SER A 252 2.46 25.64 0.17
CA SER A 252 2.88 25.30 -1.20
C SER A 252 3.95 26.24 -1.77
N GLU A 253 4.03 27.49 -1.28
CA GLU A 253 5.04 28.47 -1.68
C GLU A 253 6.42 28.18 -1.07
N ASN A 254 6.45 27.44 0.04
CA ASN A 254 7.63 27.15 0.85
C ASN A 254 8.07 25.68 0.78
N VAL A 255 7.19 24.77 0.35
CA VAL A 255 7.60 23.40 0.07
C VAL A 255 8.46 23.39 -1.20
N GLY A 256 9.69 22.92 -1.09
CA GLY A 256 10.55 22.70 -2.26
C GLY A 256 9.95 21.72 -3.28
N ASN A 257 10.68 21.45 -4.37
CA ASN A 257 10.24 20.56 -5.45
C ASN A 257 10.10 19.08 -5.06
N ASP A 258 10.18 18.76 -3.77
CA ASP A 258 10.23 17.39 -3.29
C ASP A 258 8.85 16.71 -3.25
N ILE A 259 7.75 17.46 -3.20
CA ILE A 259 6.39 16.88 -3.23
C ILE A 259 5.95 16.65 -4.69
N PRO A 260 5.63 15.41 -5.08
CA PRO A 260 5.15 15.12 -6.42
C PRO A 260 3.73 15.65 -6.61
N GLU A 261 3.33 15.77 -7.87
CA GLU A 261 1.94 16.03 -8.23
C GLU A 261 1.01 14.93 -7.70
N ALA A 262 -0.24 15.32 -7.43
CA ALA A 262 -1.30 14.37 -7.14
C ALA A 262 -1.56 13.47 -8.35
N SER A 263 -2.05 12.24 -8.14
CA SER A 263 -2.25 11.24 -9.20
C SER A 263 -3.11 11.71 -10.38
N GLU A 264 -3.96 12.72 -10.17
CA GLU A 264 -4.85 13.28 -11.18
C GLU A 264 -4.71 14.80 -11.28
N ALA A 265 -3.53 15.34 -10.93
CA ALA A 265 -3.26 16.77 -11.01
C ALA A 265 -3.50 17.28 -12.45
N CYS A 266 -4.21 18.40 -12.55
CA CYS A 266 -4.39 19.13 -13.79
C CYS A 266 -3.84 20.54 -13.59
N LEU A 267 -2.75 20.85 -14.27
CA LEU A 267 -2.08 22.14 -14.23
C LEU A 267 -2.45 23.03 -15.41
N SER A 268 -3.19 22.53 -16.40
CA SER A 268 -3.73 23.33 -17.51
C SER A 268 -5.17 22.98 -17.82
N GLY A 269 -5.87 23.89 -18.52
CA GLY A 269 -7.22 23.63 -19.03
C GLY A 269 -7.25 22.41 -19.93
N VAL A 270 -6.27 22.26 -20.84
CA VAL A 270 -6.16 21.09 -21.73
C VAL A 270 -6.01 19.78 -20.95
N GLN A 271 -5.21 19.74 -19.90
CA GLN A 271 -5.06 18.55 -19.05
C GLN A 271 -6.39 18.18 -18.37
N LEU A 272 -7.11 19.17 -17.84
CA LEU A 272 -8.41 18.95 -17.20
C LEU A 272 -9.45 18.42 -18.22
N LEU A 273 -9.52 19.05 -19.40
CA LEU A 273 -10.44 18.63 -20.45
C LEU A 273 -10.11 17.21 -20.95
N SER A 274 -8.83 16.90 -21.12
CA SER A 274 -8.36 15.58 -21.53
C SER A 274 -8.76 14.51 -20.51
N GLN A 275 -8.56 14.75 -19.22
CA GLN A 275 -8.90 13.81 -18.15
C GLN A 275 -10.41 13.55 -18.06
N VAL A 276 -11.25 14.59 -18.19
CA VAL A 276 -12.71 14.43 -18.21
C VAL A 276 -13.17 13.65 -19.44
N ASN A 277 -12.62 13.97 -20.62
CA ASN A 277 -12.94 13.25 -21.85
C ASN A 277 -12.55 11.77 -21.76
N GLU A 278 -11.36 11.45 -21.26
CA GLU A 278 -10.91 10.07 -21.05
C GLU A 278 -11.89 9.29 -20.16
N ARG A 279 -12.35 9.88 -19.05
CA ARG A 279 -13.35 9.27 -18.17
C ARG A 279 -14.67 9.01 -18.89
N ILE A 280 -15.15 9.95 -19.71
CA ILE A 280 -16.36 9.75 -20.51
C ILE A 280 -16.18 8.58 -21.49
N GLN A 281 -15.01 8.44 -22.13
CA GLN A 281 -14.72 7.32 -23.03
C GLN A 281 -14.66 5.98 -22.30
N ILE A 282 -13.98 5.94 -21.14
CA ILE A 282 -13.92 4.73 -20.30
C ILE A 282 -15.32 4.31 -19.89
N LEU A 283 -16.16 5.23 -19.41
CA LEU A 283 -17.55 4.93 -19.04
C LEU A 283 -18.37 4.48 -20.26
N GLY A 284 -18.16 5.11 -21.41
CA GLY A 284 -18.79 4.74 -22.69
C GLY A 284 -18.42 3.34 -23.18
N SER A 285 -17.26 2.80 -22.78
CA SER A 285 -16.86 1.43 -23.14
C SER A 285 -17.52 0.33 -22.28
N THR A 286 -18.24 0.71 -21.22
CA THR A 286 -18.87 -0.25 -20.31
C THR A 286 -20.19 -0.82 -20.86
N ASN A 287 -20.44 -2.11 -20.62
CA ASN A 287 -21.65 -2.79 -21.07
C ASN A 287 -22.81 -2.57 -20.09
N ASN A 288 -23.39 -1.36 -20.08
CA ASN A 288 -24.53 -1.00 -19.23
C ASN A 288 -25.49 -0.04 -19.96
N GLU A 289 -26.66 -0.51 -20.37
CA GLU A 289 -27.62 0.25 -21.18
C GLU A 289 -28.12 1.55 -20.53
N GLU A 290 -28.37 1.54 -19.22
CA GLU A 290 -28.86 2.72 -18.49
C GLU A 290 -27.78 3.80 -18.43
N LEU A 291 -26.54 3.41 -18.14
CA LEU A 291 -25.39 4.30 -18.17
C LEU A 291 -25.17 4.85 -19.58
N GLN A 292 -25.21 4.01 -20.62
CA GLN A 292 -25.04 4.48 -21.99
C GLN A 292 -26.10 5.51 -22.36
N LYS A 293 -27.38 5.25 -22.02
CA LYS A 293 -28.45 6.21 -22.25
C LYS A 293 -28.18 7.53 -21.53
N PHE A 294 -27.77 7.49 -20.26
CA PHE A 294 -27.45 8.70 -19.49
C PHE A 294 -26.26 9.47 -20.09
N LEU A 295 -25.22 8.78 -20.55
CA LEU A 295 -24.08 9.39 -21.20
C LEU A 295 -24.49 10.12 -22.49
N GLU A 296 -25.29 9.48 -23.34
CA GLU A 296 -25.73 10.07 -24.61
C GLU A 296 -26.71 11.22 -24.43
N THR A 297 -27.67 11.12 -23.51
CA THR A 297 -28.72 12.14 -23.39
C THR A 297 -28.37 13.30 -22.46
N THR A 298 -27.40 13.12 -21.57
CA THR A 298 -27.09 14.11 -20.52
C THR A 298 -25.61 14.52 -20.52
N ILE A 299 -24.69 13.56 -20.36
CA ILE A 299 -23.29 13.89 -20.12
C ILE A 299 -22.59 14.43 -21.36
N LYS A 300 -22.74 13.77 -22.52
CA LYS A 300 -22.09 14.20 -23.76
C LYS A 300 -22.56 15.57 -24.25
N PRO A 301 -23.87 15.88 -24.29
CA PRO A 301 -24.33 17.23 -24.65
C PRO A 301 -23.82 18.32 -23.70
N LEU A 302 -23.86 18.07 -22.39
CA LEU A 302 -23.31 18.99 -21.39
C LEU A 302 -21.79 19.16 -21.55
N TRP A 303 -21.09 18.07 -21.89
CA TRP A 303 -19.65 18.12 -22.11
C TRP A 303 -19.28 18.99 -23.31
N GLU A 304 -20.00 18.87 -24.42
CA GLU A 304 -19.83 19.75 -25.60
C GLU A 304 -20.07 21.21 -25.23
N GLU A 305 -21.15 21.52 -24.50
CA GLU A 305 -21.44 22.88 -24.01
C GLU A 305 -20.31 23.42 -23.13
N LEU A 306 -19.80 22.62 -22.20
CA LEU A 306 -18.70 23.01 -21.31
C LEU A 306 -17.39 23.23 -22.08
N GLN A 307 -17.11 22.44 -23.12
CA GLN A 307 -15.95 22.63 -23.97
C GLN A 307 -16.04 23.97 -24.73
N GLU A 308 -17.17 24.27 -25.37
CA GLU A 308 -17.40 25.54 -26.06
C GLU A 308 -17.31 26.73 -25.10
N TRP A 309 -17.94 26.62 -23.93
CA TRP A 309 -17.89 27.66 -22.90
C TRP A 309 -16.45 27.89 -22.41
N SER A 310 -15.69 26.82 -22.16
CA SER A 310 -14.31 26.91 -21.68
C SER A 310 -13.37 27.53 -22.71
N ALA A 311 -13.56 27.26 -24.01
CA ALA A 311 -12.75 27.86 -25.08
C ALA A 311 -12.86 29.39 -25.12
N VAL A 312 -14.01 29.94 -24.70
CA VAL A 312 -14.26 31.39 -24.67
C VAL A 312 -13.89 32.02 -23.32
N ASN A 313 -14.16 31.33 -22.20
CA ASN A 313 -14.12 31.92 -20.87
C ASN A 313 -12.86 31.55 -20.05
N TRP A 314 -12.08 30.57 -20.49
CA TRP A 314 -10.86 30.18 -19.78
C TRP A 314 -9.71 31.16 -20.04
N PRO A 315 -8.91 31.53 -19.03
CA PRO A 315 -7.75 32.39 -19.24
C PRO A 315 -6.73 31.76 -20.20
N VAL A 316 -6.44 32.44 -21.31
CA VAL A 316 -5.47 31.98 -22.34
C VAL A 316 -4.11 31.59 -21.72
N SER A 317 -3.69 32.28 -20.66
CA SER A 317 -2.43 32.03 -19.96
C SER A 317 -2.29 30.64 -19.35
N SER A 318 -3.40 29.93 -19.10
CA SER A 318 -3.43 28.64 -18.40
C SER A 318 -4.34 27.61 -19.08
N PHE A 319 -4.71 27.85 -20.34
CA PHE A 319 -5.46 26.88 -21.12
C PHE A 319 -4.52 25.79 -21.65
N GLU A 320 -3.56 26.19 -22.49
CA GLU A 320 -2.52 25.31 -23.06
C GLU A 320 -1.33 25.12 -22.12
N ASN A 321 -0.91 26.20 -21.46
CA ASN A 321 0.27 26.20 -20.61
C ASN A 321 -0.06 25.75 -19.19
N GLU A 322 0.89 25.04 -18.57
CA GLU A 322 0.80 24.71 -17.15
C GLU A 322 0.79 25.98 -16.27
N LEU A 323 0.03 25.92 -15.20
CA LEU A 323 -0.02 26.95 -14.17
C LEU A 323 1.37 27.16 -13.59
N ALA A 324 1.79 28.42 -13.49
CA ALA A 324 3.00 28.78 -12.76
C ALA A 324 2.95 28.25 -11.31
N ARG A 325 4.09 27.84 -10.75
CA ARG A 325 4.21 27.33 -9.37
C ARG A 325 3.51 28.21 -8.33
N SER A 326 3.60 29.54 -8.46
CA SER A 326 2.93 30.50 -7.56
C SER A 326 1.40 30.44 -7.60
N LYS A 327 0.80 29.79 -8.60
CA LYS A 327 -0.64 29.56 -8.74
C LYS A 327 -1.06 28.12 -8.42
N GLN A 328 -0.11 27.26 -8.09
CA GLN A 328 -0.37 25.89 -7.64
C GLN A 328 -0.58 25.87 -6.11
N THR A 329 -1.16 24.79 -5.60
CA THR A 329 -1.35 24.54 -4.16
C THR A 329 -1.19 23.06 -3.84
N LEU A 330 -0.98 22.72 -2.57
CA LEU A 330 -1.01 21.34 -2.11
C LEU A 330 -2.46 20.84 -2.12
N SER A 331 -2.72 19.72 -2.79
CA SER A 331 -4.03 19.08 -2.80
C SER A 331 -4.17 18.14 -1.59
N PRO A 332 -5.17 18.34 -0.70
CA PRO A 332 -5.42 17.40 0.38
C PRO A 332 -6.07 16.09 -0.09
N SER A 333 -6.48 16.00 -1.37
CA SER A 333 -7.17 14.87 -2.00
C SER A 333 -8.52 14.52 -1.34
N ASP A 334 -9.56 14.25 -2.13
CA ASP A 334 -10.91 13.91 -1.62
C ASP A 334 -11.41 14.89 -0.53
N PHE A 335 -11.22 16.19 -0.77
CA PHE A 335 -11.51 17.23 0.22
C PHE A 335 -13.02 17.44 0.36
N GLY A 336 -13.56 17.00 1.49
CA GLY A 336 -14.97 17.19 1.83
C GLY A 336 -15.22 16.82 3.28
N PHE A 337 -16.39 17.18 3.80
CA PHE A 337 -16.73 16.96 5.21
C PHE A 337 -16.87 15.48 5.58
N HIS A 338 -16.93 14.57 4.61
CA HIS A 338 -16.84 13.12 4.85
C HIS A 338 -15.45 12.67 5.33
N ASN A 339 -14.39 13.44 5.04
CA ASN A 339 -13.02 13.24 5.50
C ASN A 339 -12.65 14.27 6.59
N VAL A 340 -13.63 14.63 7.42
CA VAL A 340 -13.44 15.58 8.53
C VAL A 340 -14.00 14.98 9.81
N LEU A 341 -13.24 15.14 10.89
CA LEU A 341 -13.68 14.84 12.25
C LEU A 341 -13.77 16.14 13.05
N GLN A 342 -14.95 16.41 13.62
CA GLN A 342 -15.18 17.51 14.54
C GLN A 342 -14.93 17.03 15.98
N LYS A 343 -14.02 17.72 16.67
CA LYS A 343 -13.74 17.50 18.10
C LYS A 343 -14.80 18.17 18.96
N ARG A 344 -14.84 17.81 20.25
CA ARG A 344 -15.77 18.41 21.26
C ARG A 344 -15.65 19.93 21.42
N ASP A 345 -14.49 20.49 21.09
CA ASP A 345 -14.22 21.94 21.09
C ASP A 345 -14.65 22.62 19.78
N ASN A 346 -15.36 21.90 18.90
CA ASN A 346 -15.80 22.30 17.56
C ASN A 346 -14.67 22.54 16.53
N SER A 347 -13.42 22.22 16.89
CA SER A 347 -12.32 22.25 15.92
C SER A 347 -12.39 21.07 14.96
N LEU A 348 -12.05 21.32 13.70
CA LEU A 348 -12.00 20.30 12.65
C LEU A 348 -10.59 19.70 12.52
N ARG A 349 -10.54 18.38 12.33
CA ARG A 349 -9.36 17.64 11.87
C ARG A 349 -9.67 17.00 10.52
N PHE A 350 -8.78 17.17 9.55
CA PHE A 350 -8.92 16.65 8.18
C PHE A 350 -8.13 15.34 8.06
N VAL A 351 -8.78 14.24 7.67
CA VAL A 351 -8.27 12.85 7.88
C VAL A 351 -8.17 12.00 6.61
#